data_AF-A0A975MLI4-F1
#
_entry.id   AF-A0A975MLI4-F1
#
_cell.length_a   1.000
_cell.length_b   1.000
_cell.length_c   1.000
_cell.angle_alpha   90.00
_cell.angle_beta   90.00
_cell.angle_gamma   90.00
#
_symmetry.space_group_name_H-M   'P 1'
#
loop_
_entity.id
_entity.type
_entity.pdbx_description
1 polymer ?
#
loop_
_entity_poly.entity_id
_entity_poly.type
_entity_poly.pdbx_seq_one_letter_code
_entity_poly.pdbx_strand_id
1 'polypeptide(L)'
;MAIEELVRGSELITLAVNNPTDSISKNYQGFGLNLLLNAVFNSEWQGRDAIKFTALDGYQSIIPVQAIIKHQGLIAIGENGVSRFTPLLRKNTETVDPGPFYLVWENIQDNAAQTDPWLSWPWQLTSIELTSFEREYPQSTPPASSPESVKNGFLGFRQHCMKCHAINGNGGTMGPELNYPVSVTEYWQPAWLTKFIADPQSVRANSKMIAFEGNSDHREALIADIIEYLKVMASSKPLHRE
;
A
#
# COMPACT_ATOMS: atom_id res chain seq x y z
N MET A 1 -14.39 -1.47 -16.77
CA MET A 1 -14.03 -0.66 -17.96
C MET A 1 -12.54 -0.86 -18.17
N ALA A 2 -12.08 -1.21 -19.36
CA ALA A 2 -10.64 -1.34 -19.61
C ALA A 2 -9.99 0.06 -19.50
N ILE A 3 -8.80 0.17 -18.90
CA ILE A 3 -8.08 1.45 -18.76
C ILE A 3 -7.88 2.12 -20.14
N GLU A 4 -7.77 1.33 -21.20
CA GLU A 4 -7.67 1.75 -22.60
C GLU A 4 -8.89 2.54 -23.12
N GLU A 5 -10.08 2.31 -22.59
CA GLU A 5 -11.29 3.07 -22.97
C GLU A 5 -11.37 4.43 -22.27
N LEU A 6 -10.81 4.55 -21.07
CA LEU A 6 -10.73 5.80 -20.29
C LEU A 6 -9.71 6.79 -20.87
N VAL A 7 -8.71 6.27 -21.58
CA VAL A 7 -7.60 6.99 -22.22
C VAL A 7 -8.05 7.87 -23.40
N ARG A 8 -9.16 7.53 -24.09
CA ARG A 8 -9.52 8.16 -25.38
C ARG A 8 -9.97 9.63 -25.30
N GLY A 9 -10.18 10.19 -24.10
CA GLY A 9 -10.68 11.56 -23.91
C GLY A 9 -9.88 12.45 -22.96
N SER A 10 -8.81 11.94 -22.34
CA SER A 10 -8.02 12.70 -21.35
C SER A 10 -6.65 13.08 -21.92
N GLU A 11 -6.28 14.35 -21.78
CA GLU A 11 -4.95 14.83 -22.17
C GLU A 11 -3.88 14.21 -21.25
N LEU A 12 -2.79 13.72 -21.85
CA LEU A 12 -1.64 13.25 -21.10
C LEU A 12 -0.92 14.45 -20.49
N ILE A 13 -0.68 14.39 -19.18
CA ILE A 13 0.13 15.39 -18.47
C ILE A 13 1.48 14.78 -18.10
N THR A 14 2.47 15.65 -17.93
CA THR A 14 3.78 15.28 -17.40
C THR A 14 3.87 15.72 -15.94
N LEU A 15 4.34 14.83 -15.06
CA LEU A 15 4.57 15.09 -13.65
C LEU A 15 6.03 14.80 -13.29
N ALA A 16 6.74 15.80 -12.79
CA ALA A 16 8.08 15.66 -12.23
C ALA A 16 7.96 15.20 -10.77
N VAL A 17 8.71 14.16 -10.40
CA VAL A 17 8.66 13.59 -9.05
C VAL A 17 10.05 13.12 -8.62
N ASN A 18 10.31 13.10 -7.31
CA ASN A 18 11.42 12.37 -6.71
C ASN A 18 10.95 10.95 -6.37
N ASN A 19 11.31 9.94 -7.17
CA ASN A 19 10.81 8.59 -6.96
C ASN A 19 11.40 8.00 -5.65
N PRO A 20 10.56 7.59 -4.67
CA PRO A 20 11.06 7.09 -3.38
C PRO A 20 11.75 5.72 -3.47
N THR A 21 11.59 4.99 -4.58
CA THR A 21 12.16 3.65 -4.77
C THR A 21 13.66 3.72 -5.05
N ASP A 22 14.08 4.61 -5.96
CA ASP A 22 15.46 4.73 -6.44
C ASP A 22 16.09 6.11 -6.12
N SER A 23 15.35 7.02 -5.49
CA SER A 23 15.75 8.39 -5.14
C SER A 23 16.15 9.24 -6.35
N ILE A 24 15.65 8.91 -7.55
CA ILE A 24 15.93 9.65 -8.78
C ILE A 24 14.74 10.52 -9.14
N SER A 25 15.01 11.78 -9.50
CA SER A 25 14.00 12.66 -10.09
C SER A 25 13.66 12.22 -11.51
N LYS A 26 12.38 11.96 -11.78
CA LYS A 26 11.90 11.52 -13.10
C LYS A 26 10.67 12.31 -13.54
N ASN A 27 10.49 12.40 -14.86
CA ASN A 27 9.32 13.03 -15.48
C ASN A 27 8.43 11.93 -16.06
N TYR A 28 7.36 11.61 -15.36
CA TYR A 28 6.39 10.61 -15.82
C TYR A 28 5.30 11.26 -16.67
N GLN A 29 4.81 10.54 -17.67
CA GLN A 29 3.69 10.96 -18.52
C GLN A 29 2.50 10.03 -18.31
N GLY A 30 1.30 10.59 -18.17
CA GLY A 30 0.11 9.81 -17.86
C GLY A 30 -1.15 10.64 -17.62
N PHE A 31 -2.10 10.07 -16.89
CA PHE A 31 -3.38 10.71 -16.57
C PHE A 31 -3.38 11.24 -15.14
N GLY A 32 -3.77 12.50 -14.96
CA GLY A 32 -3.96 13.05 -13.60
C GLY A 32 -4.98 12.22 -12.83
N LEU A 33 -4.62 11.74 -11.64
CA LEU A 33 -5.41 10.76 -10.90
C LEU A 33 -6.82 11.27 -10.61
N ASN A 34 -6.99 12.50 -10.12
CA ASN A 34 -8.31 13.05 -9.79
C ASN A 34 -9.18 13.24 -11.04
N LEU A 35 -8.57 13.60 -12.18
CA LEU A 35 -9.28 13.70 -13.45
C LEU A 35 -9.72 12.32 -13.95
N LEU A 36 -8.84 11.32 -13.84
CA LEU A 36 -9.17 9.94 -14.17
C LEU A 36 -10.31 9.42 -13.29
N LEU A 37 -10.22 9.60 -11.96
CA LEU A 37 -11.28 9.19 -11.04
C LEU A 37 -12.60 9.89 -11.35
N ASN A 38 -12.60 11.19 -11.65
CA ASN A 38 -13.80 11.91 -12.10
C ASN A 38 -14.36 11.36 -13.42
N ALA A 39 -13.50 10.98 -14.37
CA ALA A 39 -13.95 10.43 -15.65
C ALA A 39 -14.56 9.02 -15.51
N VAL A 40 -14.04 8.20 -14.60
CA VAL A 40 -14.51 6.81 -14.38
C VAL A 40 -15.73 6.76 -13.47
N PHE A 41 -15.68 7.52 -12.38
CA PHE A 41 -16.58 7.39 -11.23
C PHE A 41 -17.43 8.64 -10.99
N ASN A 42 -17.40 9.61 -11.90
CA ASN A 42 -18.01 10.93 -11.72
C ASN A 42 -17.53 11.59 -10.41
N SER A 43 -18.31 12.49 -9.82
CA SER A 43 -17.98 13.06 -8.51
C SER A 43 -18.19 12.09 -7.35
N GLU A 44 -18.70 10.88 -7.57
CA GLU A 44 -19.07 9.95 -6.49
C GLU A 44 -17.86 9.49 -5.67
N TRP A 45 -16.70 9.33 -6.31
CA TRP A 45 -15.49 8.85 -5.61
C TRP A 45 -15.07 9.77 -4.46
N GLN A 46 -15.37 11.07 -4.55
CA GLN A 46 -15.02 12.05 -3.54
C GLN A 46 -15.77 11.84 -2.21
N GLY A 47 -16.94 11.19 -2.27
CA GLY A 47 -17.75 10.84 -1.10
C GLY A 47 -17.50 9.44 -0.55
N ARG A 48 -16.51 8.71 -1.08
CA ARG A 48 -16.17 7.35 -0.63
C ARG A 48 -15.06 7.39 0.41
N ASP A 49 -14.93 6.31 1.17
CA ASP A 49 -13.90 6.22 2.20
C ASP A 49 -12.51 6.08 1.60
N ALA A 50 -12.36 5.21 0.59
CA ALA A 50 -11.07 4.86 0.02
C ALA A 50 -11.15 4.41 -1.45
N ILE A 51 -10.00 4.48 -2.12
CA ILE A 51 -9.76 3.89 -3.43
C ILE A 51 -8.75 2.74 -3.25
N LYS A 52 -9.08 1.58 -3.83
CA LYS A 52 -8.19 0.42 -3.88
C LYS A 52 -7.45 0.39 -5.23
N PHE A 53 -6.15 0.17 -5.16
CA PHE A 53 -5.23 0.00 -6.27
C PHE A 53 -4.59 -1.39 -6.18
N THR A 54 -4.82 -2.24 -7.17
CA THR A 54 -4.28 -3.61 -7.21
C THR A 54 -3.16 -3.70 -8.22
N ALA A 55 -1.99 -4.17 -7.80
CA ALA A 55 -0.84 -4.44 -8.67
C ALA A 55 -0.80 -5.91 -9.13
N LEU A 56 -0.07 -6.17 -10.22
CA LEU A 56 0.08 -7.50 -10.82
C LEU A 56 0.68 -8.54 -9.87
N ASP A 57 1.56 -8.11 -8.96
CA ASP A 57 2.23 -8.96 -7.97
C ASP A 57 1.37 -9.26 -6.72
N GLY A 58 0.12 -8.80 -6.71
CA GLY A 58 -0.81 -8.99 -5.59
C GLY A 58 -0.70 -7.95 -4.49
N TYR A 59 0.12 -6.91 -4.65
CA TYR A 59 0.07 -5.73 -3.77
C TYR A 59 -1.26 -4.98 -3.93
N GLN A 60 -1.87 -4.63 -2.81
CA GLN A 60 -3.17 -3.96 -2.76
C GLN A 60 -3.11 -2.70 -1.89
N SER A 61 -2.92 -1.54 -2.51
CA SER A 61 -2.98 -0.29 -1.74
C SER A 61 -4.40 0.22 -1.62
N ILE A 62 -4.82 0.52 -0.39
CA ILE A 62 -6.10 1.16 -0.10
C ILE A 62 -5.83 2.53 0.50
N ILE A 63 -6.07 3.57 -0.28
CA ILE A 63 -5.74 4.96 0.06
C ILE A 63 -7.04 5.70 0.40
N PRO A 64 -7.15 6.35 1.58
CA PRO A 64 -8.29 7.20 1.89
C PRO A 64 -8.49 8.27 0.82
N VAL A 65 -9.74 8.48 0.40
CA VAL A 65 -10.07 9.52 -0.59
C VAL A 65 -9.59 10.90 -0.13
N GLN A 66 -9.68 11.17 1.17
CA GLN A 66 -9.19 12.42 1.77
C GLN A 66 -7.67 12.59 1.69
N ALA A 67 -6.89 11.51 1.58
CA ALA A 67 -5.46 11.62 1.28
C ALA A 67 -5.26 11.91 -0.21
N ILE A 68 -5.99 11.21 -1.09
CA ILE A 68 -5.91 11.43 -2.55
C ILE A 68 -6.23 12.88 -2.93
N ILE A 69 -7.29 13.46 -2.37
CA ILE A 69 -7.73 14.84 -2.70
C ILE A 69 -6.69 15.90 -2.30
N LYS A 70 -5.88 15.64 -1.27
CA LYS A 70 -4.86 16.60 -0.79
C LYS A 70 -3.64 16.70 -1.71
N HIS A 71 -3.42 15.71 -2.56
CA HIS A 71 -2.17 15.54 -3.30
C HIS A 71 -2.43 15.42 -4.80
N GLN A 72 -1.41 15.76 -5.59
CA GLN A 72 -1.45 15.57 -7.04
C GLN A 72 -0.89 14.20 -7.41
N GLY A 73 -1.77 13.27 -7.78
CA GLY A 73 -1.39 11.95 -8.30
C GLY A 73 -1.42 11.85 -9.83
N LEU A 74 -0.66 10.91 -10.38
CA LEU A 74 -0.64 10.56 -11.80
C LEU A 74 -0.65 9.03 -11.96
N ILE A 75 -1.53 8.51 -12.82
CA ILE A 75 -1.36 7.16 -13.37
C ILE A 75 -0.45 7.27 -14.59
N ALA A 76 0.84 7.04 -14.37
CA ALA A 76 1.87 7.07 -15.41
C ALA A 76 1.71 5.86 -16.34
N ILE A 77 1.85 6.11 -17.65
CA ILE A 77 1.91 5.09 -18.71
C ILE A 77 3.27 5.08 -19.42
N GLY A 78 4.15 6.03 -19.08
CA GLY A 78 5.51 6.09 -19.56
C GLY A 78 6.31 7.21 -18.89
N GLU A 79 7.49 7.46 -19.43
CA GLU A 79 8.37 8.56 -19.05
C GLU A 79 8.48 9.54 -20.23
N ASN A 80 8.44 10.85 -19.94
CA ASN A 80 8.47 11.86 -20.98
C ASN A 80 9.80 11.81 -21.74
N GLY A 81 9.73 11.59 -23.06
CA GLY A 81 10.90 11.49 -23.93
C GLY A 81 11.65 10.15 -23.87
N VAL A 82 11.10 9.12 -23.21
CA VAL A 82 11.69 7.78 -23.12
C VAL A 82 10.74 6.75 -23.74
N SER A 83 11.26 5.79 -24.52
CA SER A 83 10.45 4.83 -25.27
C SER A 83 9.75 3.76 -24.41
N ARG A 84 10.26 3.54 -23.19
CA ARG A 84 9.71 2.64 -22.17
C ARG A 84 10.07 3.18 -20.79
N PHE A 85 9.40 2.69 -19.75
CA PHE A 85 9.82 3.00 -18.39
C PHE A 85 11.28 2.58 -18.14
N THR A 86 12.00 3.45 -17.44
CA THR A 86 13.31 3.15 -16.86
C THR A 86 13.11 2.26 -15.65
N PRO A 87 13.68 1.04 -15.61
CA PRO A 87 13.53 0.16 -14.45
C PRO A 87 13.98 0.83 -13.15
N LEU A 88 13.22 0.63 -12.07
CA LEU A 88 13.51 1.19 -10.76
C LEU A 88 14.50 0.27 -10.02
N LEU A 89 15.57 0.82 -9.47
CA LEU A 89 16.52 0.08 -8.62
C LEU A 89 16.04 0.08 -7.17
N ARG A 90 15.76 -1.10 -6.62
CA ARG A 90 15.30 -1.26 -5.23
C ARG A 90 16.49 -1.32 -4.27
N LYS A 91 16.22 -1.06 -2.98
CA LYS A 91 17.22 -1.16 -1.88
C LYS A 91 17.91 -2.53 -1.82
N ASN A 92 17.26 -3.61 -2.24
CA ASN A 92 17.81 -4.96 -2.28
C ASN A 92 18.56 -5.30 -3.59
N THR A 93 18.89 -4.29 -4.41
CA THR A 93 19.57 -4.39 -5.72
C THR A 93 18.76 -5.03 -6.85
N GLU A 94 17.53 -5.48 -6.60
CA GLU A 94 16.62 -5.92 -7.66
C GLU A 94 16.15 -4.71 -8.48
N THR A 95 15.86 -4.94 -9.75
CA THR A 95 15.19 -3.95 -10.61
C THR A 95 13.75 -4.36 -10.86
N VAL A 96 12.86 -3.36 -10.98
CA VAL A 96 11.45 -3.58 -11.31
C VAL A 96 11.03 -2.67 -12.46
N ASP A 97 10.31 -3.25 -13.43
CA ASP A 97 9.63 -2.47 -14.47
C ASP A 97 8.31 -1.94 -13.91
N PRO A 98 8.09 -0.62 -13.84
CA PRO A 98 6.89 -0.07 -13.24
C PRO A 98 5.63 -0.16 -14.13
N GLY A 99 5.79 -0.47 -15.43
CA GLY A 99 4.69 -0.50 -16.40
C GLY A 99 3.72 -1.69 -16.25
N PRO A 100 2.56 -1.68 -16.93
CA PRO A 100 2.11 -0.66 -17.89
C PRO A 100 1.52 0.59 -17.22
N PHE A 101 1.14 0.50 -15.94
CA PHE A 101 0.50 1.58 -15.20
C PHE A 101 1.18 1.74 -13.83
N TYR A 102 1.65 2.94 -13.53
CA TYR A 102 2.36 3.25 -12.28
C TYR A 102 1.74 4.47 -11.60
N LEU A 103 1.29 4.33 -10.36
CA LEU A 103 0.82 5.46 -9.57
C LEU A 103 2.01 6.21 -8.96
N VAL A 104 2.13 7.49 -9.31
CA VAL A 104 3.14 8.41 -8.78
C VAL A 104 2.48 9.66 -8.19
N TRP A 105 3.19 10.34 -7.29
CA TRP A 105 2.71 11.52 -6.59
C TRP A 105 3.69 12.68 -6.78
N GLU A 106 3.18 13.89 -6.98
CA GLU A 106 3.99 15.10 -6.88
C GLU A 106 4.53 15.21 -5.46
N ASN A 107 5.84 15.32 -5.32
CA ASN A 107 6.49 15.40 -4.02
C ASN A 107 7.73 16.30 -4.05
N ILE A 108 7.95 17.07 -5.13
CA ILE A 108 9.04 18.03 -5.22
C ILE A 108 8.62 19.33 -4.55
N GLN A 109 7.38 19.77 -4.79
CA GLN A 109 6.83 21.00 -4.19
C GLN A 109 5.87 20.67 -3.03
N ASP A 110 5.22 19.51 -3.08
CA ASP A 110 4.38 19.01 -2.00
C ASP A 110 5.20 18.27 -0.93
N ASN A 111 5.69 19.02 0.05
CA ASN A 111 6.41 18.45 1.19
C ASN A 111 5.55 17.50 2.04
N ALA A 112 4.22 17.68 2.04
CA ALA A 112 3.33 16.79 2.78
C ALA A 112 3.26 15.41 2.11
N ALA A 113 3.25 15.35 0.78
CA ALA A 113 3.28 14.08 0.03
C ALA A 113 4.54 13.25 0.29
N GLN A 114 5.67 13.86 0.68
CA GLN A 114 6.89 13.13 1.03
C GLN A 114 6.75 12.32 2.32
N THR A 115 5.84 12.72 3.21
CA THR A 115 5.70 12.14 4.56
C THR A 115 4.30 11.60 4.85
N ASP A 116 3.34 11.75 3.93
CA ASP A 116 2.00 11.20 4.11
C ASP A 116 2.04 9.65 4.06
N PRO A 117 1.69 8.97 5.17
CA PRO A 117 1.83 7.53 5.29
C PRO A 117 0.83 6.73 4.41
N TRP A 118 -0.17 7.39 3.83
CA TRP A 118 -1.12 6.75 2.94
C TRP A 118 -0.65 6.68 1.49
N LEU A 119 0.26 7.56 1.07
CA LEU A 119 0.70 7.64 -0.33
C LEU A 119 1.66 6.51 -0.69
N SER A 120 1.09 5.40 -1.13
CA SER A 120 1.83 4.32 -1.81
C SER A 120 2.03 4.63 -3.29
N TRP A 121 3.08 4.04 -3.87
CA TRP A 121 3.42 4.15 -5.28
C TRP A 121 3.36 2.75 -5.94
N PRO A 122 2.16 2.14 -6.09
CA PRO A 122 2.03 0.83 -6.71
C PRO A 122 2.35 0.90 -8.20
N TRP A 123 3.27 0.05 -8.63
CA TRP A 123 3.58 -0.24 -10.03
C TRP A 123 2.71 -1.37 -10.57
N GLN A 124 2.75 -1.56 -11.90
CA GLN A 124 2.10 -2.67 -12.58
C GLN A 124 0.61 -2.79 -12.23
N LEU A 125 -0.09 -1.66 -12.15
CA LEU A 125 -1.50 -1.61 -11.76
C LEU A 125 -2.37 -2.40 -12.73
N THR A 126 -3.30 -3.17 -12.17
CA THR A 126 -4.28 -3.99 -12.89
C THR A 126 -5.72 -3.54 -12.63
N SER A 127 -6.02 -2.98 -11.45
CA SER A 127 -7.34 -2.43 -11.12
C SER A 127 -7.28 -1.17 -10.26
N ILE A 128 -8.31 -0.32 -10.41
CA ILE A 128 -8.63 0.81 -9.54
C ILE A 128 -10.13 0.69 -9.19
N GLU A 129 -10.47 0.66 -7.91
CA GLU A 129 -11.82 0.35 -7.43
C GLU A 129 -12.27 1.33 -6.33
N LEU A 130 -13.53 1.78 -6.37
CA LEU A 130 -14.17 2.46 -5.24
C LEU A 130 -14.47 1.46 -4.14
N THR A 131 -14.04 1.76 -2.92
CA THR A 131 -14.25 0.83 -1.79
C THR A 131 -14.46 1.54 -0.45
N SER A 132 -14.57 0.74 0.61
CA SER A 132 -14.50 1.15 2.00
C SER A 132 -13.61 0.22 2.79
N PHE A 133 -13.02 0.73 3.88
CA PHE A 133 -12.20 -0.09 4.76
C PHE A 133 -12.99 -1.27 5.36
N GLU A 134 -14.25 -1.04 5.72
CA GLU A 134 -15.14 -2.08 6.25
C GLU A 134 -15.39 -3.20 5.24
N ARG A 135 -15.57 -2.85 3.95
CA ARG A 135 -15.81 -3.82 2.89
C ARG A 135 -14.61 -4.71 2.62
N GLU A 136 -13.40 -4.14 2.70
CA GLU A 136 -12.16 -4.85 2.31
C GLU A 136 -11.59 -5.66 3.47
N TYR A 137 -11.91 -5.28 4.72
CA TYR A 137 -11.35 -5.90 5.92
C TYR A 137 -12.40 -6.42 6.94
N PRO A 138 -13.51 -7.08 6.50
CA PRO A 138 -14.59 -7.48 7.39
C PRO A 138 -14.15 -8.48 8.46
N GLN A 139 -13.11 -9.28 8.19
CA GLN A 139 -12.61 -10.31 9.11
C GLN A 139 -11.27 -9.95 9.76
N SER A 140 -10.83 -8.71 9.62
CA SER A 140 -9.56 -8.24 10.19
C SER A 140 -9.74 -7.22 11.30
N THR A 141 -10.98 -6.81 11.58
CA THR A 141 -11.23 -5.87 12.68
C THR A 141 -11.16 -6.61 14.02
N PRO A 142 -10.36 -6.14 15.00
CA PRO A 142 -10.34 -6.75 16.32
C PRO A 142 -11.67 -6.56 17.05
N PRO A 143 -12.02 -7.41 18.04
CA PRO A 143 -13.21 -7.22 18.86
C PRO A 143 -13.33 -5.79 19.43
N ALA A 144 -14.55 -5.24 19.48
CA ALA A 144 -14.76 -3.87 19.96
C ALA A 144 -14.29 -3.64 21.41
N SER A 145 -14.30 -4.70 22.22
CA SER A 145 -13.82 -4.74 23.61
C SER A 145 -12.30 -4.86 23.74
N SER A 146 -11.55 -4.94 22.63
CA SER A 146 -10.09 -5.05 22.67
C SER A 146 -9.45 -3.81 23.31
N PRO A 147 -8.30 -3.97 23.99
CA PRO A 147 -7.51 -2.86 24.53
C PRO A 147 -7.13 -1.83 23.47
N GLU A 148 -6.78 -0.62 23.91
CA GLU A 148 -6.39 0.46 23.01
C GLU A 148 -5.14 0.14 22.18
N SER A 149 -4.16 -0.55 22.77
CA SER A 149 -2.97 -1.05 22.06
C SER A 149 -3.31 -1.95 20.88
N VAL A 150 -4.31 -2.82 21.02
CA VAL A 150 -4.79 -3.68 19.94
C VAL A 150 -5.49 -2.88 18.84
N LYS A 151 -6.25 -1.84 19.20
CA LYS A 151 -6.90 -0.94 18.24
C LYS A 151 -5.86 -0.11 17.48
N ASN A 152 -4.87 0.44 18.17
CA ASN A 152 -3.73 1.11 17.57
C ASN A 152 -2.94 0.18 16.64
N GLY A 153 -2.72 -1.06 17.08
CA GLY A 153 -2.07 -2.10 16.30
C GLY A 153 -2.80 -2.43 15.01
N PHE A 154 -4.13 -2.55 15.07
CA PHE A 154 -4.96 -2.72 13.87
C PHE A 154 -4.84 -1.53 12.92
N LEU A 155 -4.90 -0.30 13.42
CA LEU A 155 -4.77 0.90 12.58
C LEU A 155 -3.39 0.99 11.92
N GLY A 156 -2.32 0.72 12.66
CA GLY A 156 -0.96 0.65 12.14
C GLY A 156 -0.77 -0.47 11.12
N PHE A 157 -1.29 -1.67 11.42
CA PHE A 157 -1.25 -2.81 10.51
C PHE A 157 -1.99 -2.51 9.20
N ARG A 158 -3.16 -1.86 9.28
CA ARG A 158 -3.93 -1.42 8.10
C ARG A 158 -3.17 -0.42 7.24
N GLN A 159 -2.46 0.51 7.88
CA GLN A 159 -1.73 1.56 7.19
C GLN A 159 -0.44 1.05 6.52
N HIS A 160 0.27 0.11 7.15
CA HIS A 160 1.62 -0.26 6.75
C HIS A 160 1.78 -1.69 6.23
N CYS A 161 0.95 -2.63 6.68
CA CYS A 161 1.17 -4.07 6.46
C CYS A 161 0.14 -4.70 5.53
N MET A 162 -1.14 -4.29 5.62
CA MET A 162 -2.24 -4.88 4.84
C MET A 162 -2.09 -4.73 3.33
N LYS A 163 -1.26 -3.78 2.88
CA LYS A 163 -0.98 -3.59 1.45
C LYS A 163 -0.24 -4.78 0.84
N CYS A 164 0.55 -5.49 1.65
CA CYS A 164 1.30 -6.67 1.23
C CYS A 164 0.75 -7.96 1.83
N HIS A 165 0.27 -7.92 3.07
CA HIS A 165 -0.12 -9.09 3.86
C HIS A 165 -1.63 -9.19 4.04
N ALA A 166 -2.12 -10.41 4.16
CA ALA A 166 -3.50 -10.69 4.49
C ALA A 166 -3.68 -11.15 5.95
N ILE A 167 -4.85 -10.87 6.51
CA ILE A 167 -5.38 -11.48 7.72
C ILE A 167 -6.72 -12.09 7.36
N ASN A 168 -6.89 -13.40 7.58
CA ASN A 168 -8.12 -14.13 7.26
C ASN A 168 -8.54 -13.96 5.79
N GLY A 169 -7.56 -13.89 4.88
CA GLY A 169 -7.79 -13.68 3.44
C GLY A 169 -8.14 -12.24 3.05
N ASN A 170 -8.07 -11.27 3.97
CA ASN A 170 -8.29 -9.86 3.67
C ASN A 170 -6.97 -9.07 3.69
N GLY A 171 -6.61 -8.47 2.54
CA GLY A 171 -5.37 -7.73 2.31
C GLY A 171 -4.64 -8.19 1.06
N GLY A 172 -3.42 -7.69 0.86
CA GLY A 172 -2.56 -8.06 -0.26
C GLY A 172 -2.06 -9.50 -0.18
N THR A 173 -1.62 -10.02 -1.32
CA THR A 173 -1.09 -11.40 -1.47
C THR A 173 0.39 -11.43 -1.86
N MET A 174 1.05 -10.26 -1.93
CA MET A 174 2.50 -10.16 -2.18
C MET A 174 3.30 -10.80 -1.03
N GLY A 175 2.87 -10.54 0.21
CA GLY A 175 3.36 -11.17 1.42
C GLY A 175 2.48 -12.35 1.83
N PRO A 176 2.96 -13.23 2.72
CA PRO A 176 2.15 -14.31 3.26
C PRO A 176 0.95 -13.76 4.04
N GLU A 177 -0.12 -14.55 4.06
CA GLU A 177 -1.17 -14.44 5.06
C GLU A 177 -0.54 -14.66 6.46
N LEU A 178 -0.97 -13.88 7.47
CA LEU A 178 -0.35 -13.83 8.79
C LEU A 178 -1.15 -14.45 9.95
N ASN A 179 -2.33 -15.04 9.72
CA ASN A 179 -3.21 -15.61 10.74
C ASN A 179 -3.62 -17.07 10.52
N TYR A 180 -3.88 -17.49 9.28
CA TYR A 180 -4.40 -18.79 8.87
C TYR A 180 -3.47 -19.52 7.87
N PRO A 181 -3.23 -20.84 8.04
CA PRO A 181 -3.75 -21.73 9.08
C PRO A 181 -3.07 -21.57 10.44
N VAL A 182 -1.82 -21.12 10.45
CA VAL A 182 -1.04 -20.88 11.67
C VAL A 182 -0.59 -19.42 11.65
N SER A 183 -0.92 -18.68 12.70
CA SER A 183 -0.60 -17.26 12.81
C SER A 183 0.89 -17.06 12.97
N VAL A 184 1.39 -15.96 12.40
CA VAL A 184 2.79 -15.56 12.50
C VAL A 184 3.27 -15.49 13.96
N THR A 185 2.36 -15.17 14.90
CA THR A 185 2.67 -15.08 16.32
C THR A 185 2.75 -16.44 17.03
N GLU A 186 2.30 -17.52 16.41
CA GLU A 186 2.32 -18.87 16.99
C GLU A 186 3.65 -19.60 16.73
N TYR A 187 4.33 -19.30 15.62
CA TYR A 187 5.58 -19.99 15.24
C TYR A 187 6.83 -19.11 15.26
N TRP A 188 6.71 -17.78 15.18
CA TRP A 188 7.85 -16.91 15.42
C TRP A 188 8.09 -16.73 16.92
N GLN A 189 9.36 -16.82 17.31
CA GLN A 189 9.76 -16.37 18.63
C GLN A 189 9.53 -14.86 18.76
N PRO A 190 8.94 -14.37 19.88
CA PRO A 190 8.53 -12.97 20.01
C PRO A 190 9.61 -11.93 19.69
N ALA A 191 10.82 -12.11 20.23
CA ALA A 191 11.93 -11.18 20.00
C ALA A 191 12.35 -11.10 18.52
N TRP A 192 12.31 -12.22 17.81
CA TRP A 192 12.66 -12.28 16.40
C TRP A 192 11.56 -11.71 15.50
N LEU A 193 10.29 -11.83 15.87
CA LEU A 193 9.19 -11.19 15.15
C LEU A 193 9.30 -9.65 15.23
N THR A 194 9.54 -9.10 16.42
CA THR A 194 9.78 -7.66 16.61
C THR A 194 10.95 -7.18 15.75
N LYS A 195 12.08 -7.89 15.81
CA LYS A 195 13.27 -7.55 15.00
C LYS A 195 13.00 -7.66 13.51
N PHE A 196 12.25 -8.67 13.07
CA PHE A 196 11.92 -8.86 11.66
C PHE A 196 10.99 -7.77 11.15
N ILE A 197 9.96 -7.36 11.90
CA ILE A 197 9.08 -6.24 11.50
C ILE A 197 9.89 -4.94 11.42
N ALA A 198 10.78 -4.71 12.40
CA ALA A 198 11.61 -3.52 12.43
C ALA A 198 12.56 -3.47 11.22
N ASP A 199 13.37 -4.50 11.02
CA ASP A 199 14.36 -4.58 9.96
C ASP A 199 14.47 -6.02 9.44
N PRO A 200 13.68 -6.37 8.39
CA PRO A 200 13.67 -7.71 7.83
C PRO A 200 15.03 -8.16 7.31
N GLN A 201 15.86 -7.24 6.80
CA GLN A 201 17.18 -7.56 6.24
C GLN A 201 18.19 -7.96 7.32
N SER A 202 18.03 -7.45 8.55
CA SER A 202 18.85 -7.85 9.70
C SER A 202 18.63 -9.29 10.17
N VAL A 203 17.56 -9.93 9.71
CA VAL A 203 17.19 -11.31 10.07
C VAL A 203 17.29 -12.24 8.86
N ARG A 204 16.92 -11.76 7.67
CA ARG A 204 16.96 -12.51 6.41
C ARG A 204 17.62 -11.67 5.32
N ALA A 205 18.80 -12.12 4.87
CA ALA A 205 19.48 -11.51 3.73
C ALA A 205 18.54 -11.46 2.50
N ASN A 206 18.54 -10.33 1.79
CA ASN A 206 17.71 -10.08 0.61
C ASN A 206 16.19 -10.23 0.87
N SER A 207 15.73 -9.96 2.09
CA SER A 207 14.30 -9.92 2.39
C SER A 207 13.57 -8.96 1.44
N LYS A 208 12.46 -9.44 0.86
CA LYS A 208 11.56 -8.62 0.04
C LYS A 208 10.63 -7.75 0.88
N MET A 209 10.40 -8.12 2.13
CA MET A 209 9.64 -7.30 3.08
C MET A 209 10.45 -6.05 3.40
N ILE A 210 9.80 -4.89 3.27
CA ILE A 210 10.39 -3.60 3.58
C ILE A 210 10.51 -3.40 5.10
N ALA A 211 11.50 -2.61 5.53
CA ALA A 211 11.60 -2.19 6.92
C ALA A 211 10.38 -1.35 7.29
N PHE A 212 9.94 -1.48 8.54
CA PHE A 212 8.86 -0.64 9.04
C PHE A 212 9.35 0.81 9.22
N GLU A 213 8.95 1.67 8.30
CA GLU A 213 9.21 3.11 8.30
C GLU A 213 8.04 3.81 9.01
N GLY A 214 8.08 3.83 10.35
CA GLY A 214 7.19 4.65 11.19
C GLY A 214 7.97 5.84 11.76
N ASN A 215 7.29 6.97 12.01
CA ASN A 215 7.87 8.13 12.70
C ASN A 215 8.70 7.66 13.90
N SER A 216 9.96 8.13 13.97
CA SER A 216 11.01 7.61 14.86
C SER A 216 10.57 7.48 16.32
N ASP A 217 9.71 8.39 16.77
CA ASP A 217 9.40 8.58 18.19
C ASP A 217 8.45 7.52 18.75
N HIS A 218 7.67 6.85 17.89
CA HIS A 218 6.66 5.86 18.32
C HIS A 218 6.81 4.51 17.62
N ARG A 219 7.90 4.33 16.87
CA ARG A 219 8.10 3.16 16.01
C ARG A 219 8.06 1.84 16.78
N GLU A 220 8.78 1.76 17.90
CA GLU A 220 8.86 0.55 18.71
C GLU A 220 7.53 0.21 19.39
N ALA A 221 6.84 1.24 19.92
CA ALA A 221 5.51 1.09 20.51
C ALA A 221 4.49 0.59 19.47
N LEU A 222 4.50 1.17 18.26
CA LEU A 222 3.57 0.75 17.21
C LEU A 222 3.85 -0.68 16.71
N ILE A 223 5.12 -1.10 16.66
CA ILE A 223 5.46 -2.51 16.37
C ILE A 223 4.91 -3.44 17.45
N ALA A 224 5.03 -3.05 18.73
CA ALA A 224 4.48 -3.82 19.83
C ALA A 224 2.94 -3.94 19.72
N ASP A 225 2.26 -2.82 19.48
CA ASP A 225 0.80 -2.75 19.28
C ASP A 225 0.36 -3.63 18.10
N ILE A 226 1.07 -3.60 16.96
CA ILE A 226 0.81 -4.46 15.80
C ILE A 226 0.92 -5.95 16.20
N ILE A 227 1.94 -6.32 16.96
CA ILE A 227 2.11 -7.69 17.44
C ILE A 227 0.98 -8.10 18.39
N GLU A 228 0.51 -7.20 19.26
CA GLU A 228 -0.65 -7.45 20.11
C GLU A 228 -1.93 -7.68 19.30
N TYR A 229 -2.15 -6.86 18.27
CA TYR A 229 -3.24 -7.06 17.32
C TYR A 229 -3.18 -8.45 16.66
N LEU A 230 -2.00 -8.84 16.13
CA LEU A 230 -1.83 -10.16 15.50
C LEU A 230 -2.12 -11.32 16.47
N LYS A 231 -1.73 -11.19 17.75
CA LYS A 231 -2.05 -12.18 18.80
C LYS A 231 -3.56 -12.30 19.06
N VAL A 232 -4.28 -11.18 19.09
CA VAL A 232 -5.74 -11.19 19.26
C VAL A 232 -6.42 -11.87 18.06
N MET A 233 -5.94 -11.60 16.84
CA MET A 233 -6.47 -12.24 15.64
C MET A 233 -6.18 -13.74 15.60
N ALA A 234 -5.03 -14.18 16.13
CA ALA A 234 -4.69 -15.60 16.28
C ALA A 234 -5.70 -16.36 17.15
N SER A 235 -6.29 -15.68 18.13
CA SER A 235 -7.31 -16.24 19.04
C SER A 235 -8.73 -16.16 18.47
N SER A 236 -8.92 -15.47 17.33
CA SER A 236 -10.22 -15.13 16.74
C SER A 236 -10.30 -15.54 15.27
N LYS A 237 -9.72 -16.70 14.92
CA LYS A 237 -9.74 -17.21 13.53
C LYS A 237 -11.19 -17.52 13.12
N PRO A 238 -11.65 -17.07 11.94
CA PRO A 238 -12.95 -17.48 11.44
C PRO A 238 -12.96 -18.99 11.25
N LEU A 239 -14.06 -19.63 11.62
CA LEU A 239 -14.30 -21.03 11.27
C LEU A 239 -14.28 -21.13 9.74
N HIS A 240 -13.42 -21.99 9.20
CA HIS A 240 -13.31 -22.20 7.76
C HIS A 240 -14.70 -22.51 7.20
N ARG A 241 -15.16 -21.70 6.24
CA ARG A 241 -16.20 -22.17 5.33
C ARG A 241 -15.45 -22.81 4.17
N GLU A 242 -15.60 -24.13 4.08
CA GLU A 242 -15.19 -24.93 2.91
C GLU A 242 -15.73 -24.34 1.61
#